data_AF-A0A957EHI2-F1
#
_entry.id   AF-A0A957EHI2-F1
#
_cell.length_a   1.000
_cell.length_b   1.000
_cell.length_c   1.000
_cell.angle_alpha   90.00
_cell.angle_beta   90.00
_cell.angle_gamma   90.00
#
_symmetry.space_group_name_H-M   'P 1'
#
loop_
_entity.id
_entity.type
_entity.pdbx_description
1 polymer ?
#
loop_
_entity_poly.entity_id
_entity_poly.type
_entity_poly.pdbx_seq_one_letter_code
_entity_poly.pdbx_strand_id
1 'polypeptide(L)'
;MKLKRTALWLAATAFLLLAVVLIAQPTVAQSGPNLFTNPGFEEGHHHQDGIAEITVPDGWHMYWVDAVTFPGAYNDLVAHRPETVVWDATGGVPVGEEVFWRDGIFTLKIFKSWAPMYAAISQDVSGLEVGRHYLVVAPVYTDIYDWDGGKIPPTDSSHGQVRLGASPVGAGWRDEAAIAYSGWFASTYAGYGIFSYEFTATQSDMTVWIEVKGTYPHSNNGFFIDTVGLYALDSVSAVTNPGGGSTAPVVPAGPTSTPLPPPTPRPDGAIYHTVQGDDTLWVIAVQYASVMNMTPEEALPRIQELNNNPAFISVGQELLIVPPQENVTPPVVEEATPEATPEATAESESTGTEEGTAESTGPDTSAALASPEGGAGDEAAAPEPTEAVIAPVTNSICVSVFNDGNGDKTYNQGSETVLADAAVTLTRGGNTVGTYVSDGVSESHCFDSLEPDTYQV
;
A
#
# COMPACT_ATOMS: atom_id res chain seq x y z
N MET A 1 48.55 30.69 -30.28
CA MET A 1 47.39 29.88 -30.72
C MET A 1 46.81 28.98 -29.61
N LYS A 2 47.62 28.28 -28.78
CA LYS A 2 47.10 27.37 -27.73
C LYS A 2 46.18 28.03 -26.69
N LEU A 3 46.49 29.24 -26.20
CA LEU A 3 45.69 29.94 -25.17
C LEU A 3 44.22 30.20 -25.53
N LYS A 4 43.86 30.30 -26.82
CA LYS A 4 42.47 30.56 -27.24
C LYS A 4 41.59 29.30 -27.20
N ARG A 5 42.17 28.10 -27.20
CA ARG A 5 41.41 26.84 -27.08
C ARG A 5 41.02 26.54 -25.64
N THR A 6 41.89 26.80 -24.67
CA THR A 6 41.60 26.55 -23.24
C THR A 6 40.51 27.47 -22.70
N ALA A 7 40.49 28.74 -23.09
CA ALA A 7 39.42 29.68 -22.70
C ALA A 7 38.04 29.28 -23.26
N LEU A 8 37.99 28.76 -24.50
CA LEU A 8 36.74 28.32 -25.13
C LEU A 8 36.19 27.05 -24.48
N TRP A 9 37.07 26.12 -24.09
CA TRP A 9 36.67 24.92 -23.35
C TRP A 9 36.12 25.26 -21.96
N LEU A 10 36.81 26.12 -21.19
CA LEU A 10 36.34 26.56 -19.87
C LEU A 10 34.97 27.27 -19.92
N ALA A 11 34.73 28.09 -20.95
CA ALA A 11 33.42 28.71 -21.14
C ALA A 11 32.32 27.68 -21.45
N ALA A 12 32.63 26.65 -22.25
CA ALA A 12 31.70 25.57 -22.55
C ALA A 12 31.40 24.69 -21.33
N THR A 13 32.39 24.33 -20.50
CA THR A 13 32.13 23.59 -19.24
C THR A 13 31.36 24.43 -18.23
N ALA A 14 31.63 25.73 -18.13
CA ALA A 14 30.84 26.61 -17.26
C ALA A 14 29.38 26.72 -17.70
N PHE A 15 29.11 26.76 -19.02
CA PHE A 15 27.73 26.78 -19.54
C PHE A 15 27.01 25.44 -19.35
N LEU A 16 27.73 24.31 -19.47
CA LEU A 16 27.20 22.98 -19.21
C LEU A 16 26.86 22.78 -17.72
N LEU A 17 27.74 23.25 -16.81
CA LEU A 17 27.52 23.19 -15.37
C LEU A 17 26.38 24.11 -14.92
N LEU A 18 26.19 25.27 -15.57
CA LEU A 18 25.08 26.17 -15.24
C LEU A 18 23.72 25.66 -15.75
N ALA A 19 23.70 24.79 -16.76
CA ALA A 19 22.49 24.18 -17.30
C ALA A 19 21.96 23.00 -16.46
N VAL A 20 22.79 22.41 -15.58
CA VAL A 20 22.43 21.26 -14.73
C VAL A 20 21.75 21.70 -13.41
N VAL A 21 21.73 22.99 -13.09
CA VAL A 21 21.21 23.53 -11.81
C VAL A 21 19.69 23.80 -11.82
N LEU A 22 18.99 23.50 -12.91
CA LEU A 22 17.55 23.70 -13.06
C LEU A 22 16.89 22.47 -13.70
N ILE A 23 16.56 21.49 -12.86
CA ILE A 23 15.28 20.74 -12.71
C ILE A 23 15.59 19.67 -11.65
N ALA A 24 15.57 20.07 -10.37
CA ALA A 24 15.29 19.13 -9.29
C ALA A 24 13.80 19.28 -9.02
N GLN A 25 12.99 18.30 -9.40
CA GLN A 25 11.56 18.33 -9.06
C GLN A 25 11.41 18.03 -7.57
N PRO A 26 10.45 18.66 -6.86
CA PRO A 26 10.20 18.33 -5.47
C PRO A 26 9.69 16.89 -5.39
N THR A 27 10.39 16.03 -4.65
CA THR A 27 9.86 14.70 -4.31
C THR A 27 8.62 14.85 -3.46
N VAL A 28 7.51 14.28 -3.93
CA VAL A 28 6.21 14.38 -3.25
C VAL A 28 5.92 13.04 -2.56
N ALA A 29 5.87 13.04 -1.23
CA ALA A 29 5.57 11.84 -0.45
C ALA A 29 4.12 11.38 -0.67
N GLN A 30 3.87 10.07 -0.78
CA GLN A 30 2.51 9.52 -0.67
C GLN A 30 2.04 9.53 0.78
N SER A 31 0.78 9.89 1.01
CA SER A 31 0.12 9.79 2.31
C SER A 31 -1.31 9.26 2.22
N GLY A 32 -1.73 8.59 3.30
CA GLY A 32 -3.09 8.08 3.47
C GLY A 32 -3.35 6.66 2.94
N PRO A 33 -4.57 6.15 3.17
CA PRO A 33 -4.99 4.83 2.68
C PRO A 33 -5.16 4.81 1.16
N ASN A 34 -5.26 3.60 0.59
CA ASN A 34 -5.67 3.42 -0.79
C ASN A 34 -7.10 3.99 -0.97
N LEU A 35 -7.27 4.85 -1.98
CA LEU A 35 -8.52 5.54 -2.27
C LEU A 35 -9.43 4.80 -3.27
N PHE A 36 -8.96 3.68 -3.83
CA PHE A 36 -9.82 2.77 -4.58
C PHE A 36 -10.65 1.87 -3.65
N THR A 37 -11.90 1.63 -4.01
CA THR A 37 -12.70 0.50 -3.49
C THR A 37 -12.34 -0.79 -4.24
N ASN A 38 -12.36 -1.93 -3.56
CA ASN A 38 -11.99 -3.23 -4.12
C ASN A 38 -10.64 -3.25 -4.91
N PRO A 39 -9.51 -2.82 -4.31
CA PRO A 39 -8.23 -2.69 -5.03
C PRO A 39 -7.50 -4.01 -5.35
N GLY A 40 -7.82 -5.09 -4.62
CA GLY A 40 -7.37 -6.46 -4.87
C GLY A 40 -8.43 -7.35 -5.54
N PHE A 41 -9.58 -6.77 -5.93
CA PHE A 41 -10.69 -7.47 -6.59
C PHE A 41 -11.41 -8.56 -5.75
N GLU A 42 -11.13 -8.61 -4.45
CA GLU A 42 -11.68 -9.54 -3.46
C GLU A 42 -13.17 -9.37 -3.12
N GLU A 43 -13.77 -8.20 -3.36
CA GLU A 43 -15.17 -7.90 -2.99
C GLU A 43 -16.22 -8.55 -3.92
N GLY A 44 -15.79 -9.36 -4.88
CA GLY A 44 -16.66 -10.06 -5.83
C GLY A 44 -16.64 -9.47 -7.24
N HIS A 45 -17.52 -9.97 -8.10
CA HIS A 45 -17.57 -9.63 -9.52
C HIS A 45 -18.96 -9.83 -10.14
N HIS A 46 -19.19 -9.17 -11.27
CA HIS A 46 -20.42 -9.27 -12.06
C HIS A 46 -20.14 -9.35 -13.57
N HIS A 47 -21.14 -9.76 -14.35
CA HIS A 47 -21.09 -9.68 -15.81
C HIS A 47 -21.61 -8.32 -16.28
N GLN A 48 -20.71 -7.49 -16.83
CA GLN A 48 -21.09 -6.16 -17.30
C GLN A 48 -22.01 -6.26 -18.53
N ASP A 49 -23.03 -5.40 -18.59
CA ASP A 49 -24.00 -5.31 -19.69
C ASP A 49 -24.74 -6.63 -20.02
N GLY A 50 -24.70 -7.61 -19.11
CA GLY A 50 -25.23 -8.97 -19.34
C GLY A 50 -24.38 -9.82 -20.30
N ILE A 51 -23.14 -9.44 -20.54
CA ILE A 51 -22.19 -10.14 -21.41
C ILE A 51 -21.41 -11.16 -20.58
N ALA A 52 -21.67 -12.45 -20.77
CA ALA A 52 -21.04 -13.52 -19.99
C ALA A 52 -19.51 -13.54 -20.10
N GLU A 53 -18.95 -13.10 -21.23
CA GLU A 53 -17.50 -13.04 -21.45
C GLU A 53 -16.83 -11.78 -20.86
N ILE A 54 -17.58 -10.86 -20.26
CA ILE A 54 -17.06 -9.63 -19.64
C ILE A 54 -17.37 -9.66 -18.14
N THR A 55 -16.51 -10.35 -17.38
CA THR A 55 -16.54 -10.38 -15.92
C THR A 55 -15.72 -9.23 -15.37
N VAL A 56 -16.29 -8.40 -14.49
CA VAL A 56 -15.68 -7.17 -13.96
C VAL A 56 -15.73 -7.20 -12.44
N PRO A 57 -14.66 -6.81 -11.73
CA PRO A 57 -14.68 -6.71 -10.27
C PRO A 57 -15.74 -5.72 -9.81
N ASP A 58 -16.38 -5.99 -8.67
CA ASP A 58 -17.37 -5.07 -8.12
C ASP A 58 -16.69 -3.75 -7.71
N GLY A 59 -17.36 -2.63 -7.99
CA GLY A 59 -16.77 -1.28 -7.86
C GLY A 59 -15.95 -0.82 -9.08
N TRP A 60 -15.75 -1.64 -10.11
CA TRP A 60 -15.02 -1.28 -11.33
C TRP A 60 -15.92 -1.30 -12.57
N HIS A 61 -15.53 -0.56 -13.62
CA HIS A 61 -16.17 -0.58 -14.94
C HIS A 61 -15.15 -0.91 -16.03
N MET A 62 -15.55 -1.71 -17.01
CA MET A 62 -14.72 -2.21 -18.11
C MET A 62 -15.11 -1.56 -19.45
N TYR A 63 -14.11 -1.16 -20.22
CA TYR A 63 -14.25 -0.53 -21.53
C TYR A 63 -13.41 -1.27 -22.56
N TRP A 64 -13.87 -1.29 -23.82
CA TRP A 64 -13.17 -1.93 -24.92
C TRP A 64 -13.51 -1.32 -26.27
N VAL A 65 -12.59 -1.45 -27.22
CA VAL A 65 -12.90 -1.31 -28.65
C VAL A 65 -13.29 -2.67 -29.24
N ASP A 66 -14.19 -2.66 -30.21
CA ASP A 66 -14.56 -3.86 -30.97
C ASP A 66 -14.81 -3.51 -32.44
N ALA A 67 -14.34 -4.39 -33.33
CA ALA A 67 -14.42 -4.28 -34.79
C ALA A 67 -13.90 -2.96 -35.40
N VAL A 68 -12.99 -2.26 -34.72
CA VAL A 68 -12.38 -1.00 -35.17
C VAL A 68 -10.86 -0.99 -34.98
N THR A 69 -10.14 -0.28 -35.87
CA THR A 69 -8.70 -0.07 -35.74
C THR A 69 -8.37 0.94 -34.64
N PHE A 70 -7.16 0.89 -34.08
CA PHE A 70 -6.67 1.90 -33.13
C PHE A 70 -5.19 2.24 -33.37
N PRO A 71 -4.71 3.42 -32.89
CA PRO A 71 -3.31 3.83 -33.07
C PRO A 71 -2.31 2.82 -32.50
N GLY A 72 -1.46 2.29 -33.38
CA GLY A 72 -0.44 1.29 -33.06
C GLY A 72 -0.84 -0.15 -33.35
N ALA A 73 -2.09 -0.44 -33.76
CA ALA A 73 -2.48 -1.79 -34.18
C ALA A 73 -1.66 -2.27 -35.38
N TYR A 74 -1.17 -3.51 -35.32
CA TYR A 74 -0.33 -4.10 -36.37
C TYR A 74 -1.06 -4.15 -37.71
N ASN A 75 -0.45 -3.63 -38.78
CA ASN A 75 -0.97 -3.61 -40.15
C ASN A 75 -2.44 -3.13 -40.29
N ASP A 76 -2.85 -2.13 -39.50
CA ASP A 76 -4.23 -1.61 -39.46
C ASP A 76 -5.28 -2.71 -39.20
N LEU A 77 -4.91 -3.77 -38.48
CA LEU A 77 -5.87 -4.77 -38.01
C LEU A 77 -6.87 -4.15 -37.03
N VAL A 78 -8.12 -4.61 -37.10
CA VAL A 78 -9.16 -4.22 -36.15
C VAL A 78 -8.90 -4.88 -34.79
N ALA A 79 -9.17 -4.13 -33.72
CA ALA A 79 -9.33 -4.72 -32.41
C ALA A 79 -10.61 -5.56 -32.36
N HIS A 80 -10.60 -6.55 -31.48
CA HIS A 80 -11.79 -7.27 -31.08
C HIS A 80 -12.04 -7.12 -29.59
N ARG A 81 -13.32 -7.17 -29.19
CA ARG A 81 -13.73 -7.19 -27.79
C ARG A 81 -12.93 -8.25 -27.01
N PRO A 82 -12.31 -7.88 -25.88
CA PRO A 82 -11.60 -8.82 -25.02
C PRO A 82 -12.58 -9.82 -24.38
N GLU A 83 -12.01 -10.79 -23.70
CA GLU A 83 -12.66 -11.59 -22.68
C GLU A 83 -12.06 -11.18 -21.33
N THR A 84 -12.88 -11.11 -20.28
CA THR A 84 -12.40 -10.79 -18.93
C THR A 84 -12.91 -11.79 -17.90
N VAL A 85 -12.01 -12.15 -16.98
CA VAL A 85 -12.26 -13.11 -15.89
C VAL A 85 -11.67 -12.52 -14.62
N VAL A 86 -12.48 -12.46 -13.57
CA VAL A 86 -11.99 -12.23 -12.20
C VAL A 86 -11.74 -13.62 -11.62
N TRP A 87 -10.48 -14.06 -11.64
CA TRP A 87 -10.13 -15.47 -11.48
C TRP A 87 -9.98 -15.86 -10.02
N ASP A 88 -10.94 -16.64 -9.55
CA ASP A 88 -10.97 -17.27 -8.22
C ASP A 88 -9.93 -18.41 -8.08
N ALA A 89 -9.02 -18.26 -7.11
CA ALA A 89 -8.00 -19.24 -6.75
C ALA A 89 -8.49 -20.37 -5.82
N THR A 90 -9.70 -20.28 -5.25
CA THR A 90 -10.22 -21.27 -4.27
C THR A 90 -10.42 -22.67 -4.85
N GLY A 91 -10.61 -22.77 -6.17
CA GLY A 91 -10.61 -24.04 -6.92
C GLY A 91 -9.23 -24.70 -7.05
N GLY A 92 -8.17 -24.03 -6.60
CA GLY A 92 -6.77 -24.37 -6.81
C GLY A 92 -6.18 -23.64 -8.01
N VAL A 93 -4.96 -23.13 -7.84
CA VAL A 93 -4.20 -22.45 -8.90
C VAL A 93 -3.41 -23.48 -9.74
N PRO A 94 -3.35 -23.36 -11.08
CA PRO A 94 -2.47 -24.19 -11.90
C PRO A 94 -1.00 -24.02 -11.52
N VAL A 95 -0.24 -25.12 -11.46
CA VAL A 95 1.17 -25.12 -11.05
C VAL A 95 2.00 -24.24 -12.00
N GLY A 96 2.69 -23.24 -11.44
CA GLY A 96 3.48 -22.24 -12.18
C GLY A 96 2.70 -21.01 -12.61
N GLU A 97 1.41 -20.90 -12.27
CA GLU A 97 0.56 -19.73 -12.54
C GLU A 97 0.20 -18.95 -11.25
N GLU A 98 0.75 -19.34 -10.10
CA GLU A 98 0.59 -18.66 -8.79
C GLU A 98 1.00 -17.20 -8.84
N VAL A 99 1.93 -16.84 -9.73
CA VAL A 99 2.40 -15.48 -9.99
C VAL A 99 1.32 -14.52 -10.52
N PHE A 100 0.12 -14.98 -10.91
CA PHE A 100 -0.94 -14.08 -11.37
C PHE A 100 -1.72 -13.42 -10.22
N TRP A 101 -1.67 -13.98 -9.01
CA TRP A 101 -2.24 -13.40 -7.80
C TRP A 101 -1.12 -12.75 -6.98
N ARG A 102 -1.30 -11.48 -6.62
CA ARG A 102 -0.38 -10.69 -5.78
C ARG A 102 -0.88 -10.61 -4.35
N ASP A 103 -2.20 -10.54 -4.17
CA ASP A 103 -2.87 -10.70 -2.88
C ASP A 103 -4.13 -11.58 -3.02
N GLY A 104 -4.78 -11.87 -1.90
CA GLY A 104 -6.10 -12.51 -1.87
C GLY A 104 -6.24 -13.85 -2.58
N ILE A 105 -7.38 -13.99 -3.26
CA ILE A 105 -7.76 -15.16 -4.07
C ILE A 105 -8.29 -14.77 -5.46
N PHE A 106 -8.40 -13.48 -5.78
CA PHE A 106 -8.84 -12.98 -7.07
C PHE A 106 -7.73 -12.23 -7.81
N THR A 107 -7.80 -12.27 -9.14
CA THR A 107 -6.97 -11.45 -10.03
C THR A 107 -7.78 -11.14 -11.27
N LEU A 108 -7.67 -9.94 -11.83
CA LEU A 108 -8.39 -9.59 -13.05
C LEU A 108 -7.54 -9.94 -14.28
N LYS A 109 -7.97 -10.94 -15.05
CA LYS A 109 -7.43 -11.20 -16.39
C LYS A 109 -8.25 -10.44 -17.45
N ILE A 110 -7.57 -9.62 -18.25
CA ILE A 110 -8.09 -9.04 -19.49
C ILE A 110 -7.32 -9.67 -20.65
N PHE A 111 -8.00 -10.33 -21.59
CA PHE A 111 -7.29 -11.04 -22.66
C PHE A 111 -8.03 -11.12 -24.00
N LYS A 112 -7.26 -11.39 -25.07
CA LYS A 112 -7.79 -11.81 -26.37
C LYS A 112 -6.82 -12.71 -27.13
N SER A 113 -7.32 -13.80 -27.71
CA SER A 113 -6.53 -14.65 -28.60
C SER A 113 -6.62 -14.21 -30.06
N TRP A 114 -5.49 -14.26 -30.78
CA TRP A 114 -5.36 -14.11 -32.24
C TRP A 114 -5.88 -12.79 -32.83
N ALA A 115 -6.01 -11.74 -32.02
CA ALA A 115 -6.46 -10.43 -32.43
C ALA A 115 -5.81 -9.33 -31.59
N PRO A 116 -5.53 -8.14 -32.16
CA PRO A 116 -5.29 -6.96 -31.35
C PRO A 116 -6.47 -6.70 -30.41
N MET A 117 -6.18 -6.10 -29.27
CA MET A 117 -7.20 -5.64 -28.33
C MET A 117 -6.76 -4.34 -27.68
N TYR A 118 -7.71 -3.51 -27.29
CA TYR A 118 -7.45 -2.32 -26.50
C TYR A 118 -8.66 -2.11 -25.59
N ALA A 119 -8.37 -2.05 -24.29
CA ALA A 119 -9.33 -2.02 -23.21
C ALA A 119 -8.87 -1.08 -22.09
N ALA A 120 -9.78 -0.79 -21.16
CA ALA A 120 -9.46 -0.15 -19.90
C ALA A 120 -10.41 -0.63 -18.81
N ILE A 121 -9.95 -0.56 -17.56
CA ILE A 121 -10.84 -0.46 -16.40
C ILE A 121 -10.81 0.96 -15.85
N SER A 122 -11.92 1.37 -15.23
CA SER A 122 -11.99 2.62 -14.47
C SER A 122 -12.76 2.47 -13.17
N GLN A 123 -12.51 3.39 -12.26
CA GLN A 123 -13.33 3.63 -11.08
C GLN A 123 -13.52 5.14 -10.91
N ASP A 124 -14.74 5.54 -10.56
CA ASP A 124 -15.03 6.91 -10.10
C ASP A 124 -14.67 7.01 -8.61
N VAL A 125 -13.71 7.87 -8.30
CA VAL A 125 -13.21 8.10 -6.94
C VAL A 125 -13.68 9.47 -6.45
N SER A 126 -14.18 9.53 -5.22
CA SER A 126 -14.79 10.73 -4.62
C SER A 126 -14.02 11.24 -3.42
N GLY A 127 -14.17 12.52 -3.09
CA GLY A 127 -13.54 13.14 -1.92
C GLY A 127 -12.08 13.57 -2.13
N LEU A 128 -11.64 13.71 -3.38
CA LEU A 128 -10.34 14.28 -3.72
C LEU A 128 -10.27 15.77 -3.36
N GLU A 129 -9.08 16.23 -3.01
CA GLU A 129 -8.78 17.64 -2.78
C GLU A 129 -8.42 18.32 -4.11
N VAL A 130 -9.26 19.24 -4.58
CA VAL A 130 -9.01 19.96 -5.84
C VAL A 130 -7.70 20.75 -5.78
N GLY A 131 -6.81 20.49 -6.72
CA GLY A 131 -5.46 21.06 -6.79
C GLY A 131 -4.38 20.23 -6.07
N ARG A 132 -4.75 19.17 -5.33
CA ARG A 132 -3.78 18.23 -4.74
C ARG A 132 -3.32 17.22 -5.80
N HIS A 133 -2.08 16.75 -5.64
CA HIS A 133 -1.49 15.72 -6.50
C HIS A 133 -1.83 14.33 -5.96
N TYR A 134 -2.01 13.36 -6.85
CA TYR A 134 -2.37 11.97 -6.56
C TYR A 134 -1.56 11.03 -7.43
N LEU A 135 -1.15 9.89 -6.88
CA LEU A 135 -0.45 8.83 -7.63
C LEU A 135 -1.36 7.61 -7.82
N VAL A 136 -1.54 7.24 -9.08
CA VAL A 136 -2.06 5.93 -9.48
C VAL A 136 -0.91 4.94 -9.56
N VAL A 137 -1.07 3.74 -9.02
CA VAL A 137 -0.15 2.61 -9.13
C VAL A 137 -0.92 1.39 -9.64
N ALA A 138 -0.44 0.76 -10.70
CA ALA A 138 -1.06 -0.42 -11.30
C ALA A 138 0.00 -1.50 -11.56
N PRO A 139 0.08 -2.53 -10.70
CA PRO A 139 0.81 -3.75 -11.01
C PRO A 139 0.08 -4.53 -12.12
N VAL A 140 0.75 -4.73 -13.26
CA VAL A 140 0.19 -5.49 -14.40
C VAL A 140 1.19 -6.54 -14.88
N TYR A 141 0.80 -7.81 -14.83
CA TYR A 141 1.56 -8.92 -15.40
C TYR A 141 1.18 -9.08 -16.86
N THR A 142 2.15 -9.00 -17.77
CA THR A 142 1.87 -9.10 -19.20
C THR A 142 2.11 -10.52 -19.72
N ASP A 143 1.03 -11.31 -19.76
CA ASP A 143 0.95 -12.69 -20.26
C ASP A 143 0.75 -12.74 -21.78
N ILE A 144 1.44 -11.88 -22.55
CA ILE A 144 1.40 -11.93 -24.02
C ILE A 144 2.40 -12.98 -24.52
N TYR A 145 1.94 -13.92 -25.34
CA TYR A 145 2.78 -14.97 -25.92
C TYR A 145 2.20 -15.61 -27.20
N ASP A 146 3.10 -16.20 -28.00
CA ASP A 146 2.77 -17.22 -28.99
C ASP A 146 3.06 -18.62 -28.44
N TRP A 147 2.21 -19.59 -28.77
CA TRP A 147 2.36 -20.97 -28.30
C TRP A 147 3.08 -21.86 -29.32
N ASP A 148 4.30 -22.27 -29.00
CA ASP A 148 5.07 -23.28 -29.76
C ASP A 148 5.73 -24.26 -28.78
N GLY A 149 4.94 -25.24 -28.31
CA GLY A 149 5.36 -26.19 -27.27
C GLY A 149 5.46 -25.59 -25.85
N GLY A 150 5.23 -24.28 -25.71
CA GLY A 150 5.19 -23.52 -24.46
C GLY A 150 4.91 -22.04 -24.76
N LYS A 151 4.82 -21.20 -23.71
CA LYS A 151 4.66 -19.75 -23.86
C LYS A 151 5.97 -19.13 -24.37
N ILE A 152 5.97 -18.57 -25.58
CA ILE A 152 7.09 -17.79 -26.13
C ILE A 152 6.68 -16.30 -26.12
N PRO A 153 7.31 -15.45 -25.28
CA PRO A 153 6.99 -14.03 -25.26
C PRO A 153 7.45 -13.32 -26.54
N PRO A 154 6.78 -12.23 -26.97
CA PRO A 154 7.20 -11.42 -28.11
C PRO A 154 8.60 -10.84 -27.90
N THR A 155 9.35 -10.68 -28.99
CA THR A 155 10.65 -9.98 -28.97
C THR A 155 10.51 -8.45 -29.04
N ASP A 156 9.35 -7.95 -29.47
CA ASP A 156 9.03 -6.53 -29.54
C ASP A 156 8.19 -6.14 -28.31
N SER A 157 8.73 -5.27 -27.45
CA SER A 157 8.07 -4.82 -26.22
C SER A 157 6.90 -3.84 -26.46
N SER A 158 6.68 -3.38 -27.70
CA SER A 158 5.52 -2.56 -28.07
C SER A 158 4.25 -3.37 -28.36
N HIS A 159 4.35 -4.70 -28.38
CA HIS A 159 3.20 -5.58 -28.61
C HIS A 159 2.22 -5.61 -27.42
N GLY A 160 2.71 -5.46 -26.19
CA GLY A 160 1.91 -5.17 -24.98
C GLY A 160 2.21 -3.78 -24.45
N GLN A 161 1.17 -2.97 -24.21
CA GLN A 161 1.33 -1.63 -23.66
C GLN A 161 0.29 -1.34 -22.58
N VAL A 162 0.71 -0.59 -21.56
CA VAL A 162 -0.13 -0.11 -20.45
C VAL A 162 -0.13 1.43 -20.45
N ARG A 163 -1.23 2.06 -20.07
CA ARG A 163 -1.33 3.52 -19.87
C ARG A 163 -2.27 3.82 -18.73
N LEU A 164 -1.97 4.85 -17.95
CA LEU A 164 -2.79 5.31 -16.83
C LEU A 164 -3.37 6.67 -17.16
N GLY A 165 -4.47 7.05 -16.51
CA GLY A 165 -5.04 8.38 -16.71
C GLY A 165 -6.05 8.79 -15.63
N ALA A 166 -6.39 10.06 -15.62
CA ALA A 166 -7.42 10.63 -14.75
C ALA A 166 -8.24 11.69 -15.49
N SER A 167 -9.53 11.81 -15.17
CA SER A 167 -10.45 12.75 -15.81
C SER A 167 -11.55 13.23 -14.87
N PRO A 168 -12.24 14.33 -15.19
CA PRO A 168 -13.59 14.59 -14.66
C PRO A 168 -14.51 13.37 -14.80
N VAL A 169 -15.41 13.17 -13.84
CA VAL A 169 -16.43 12.12 -13.93
C VAL A 169 -17.33 12.35 -15.15
N GLY A 170 -17.64 11.26 -15.86
CA GLY A 170 -18.46 11.30 -17.08
C GLY A 170 -17.72 11.73 -18.35
N ALA A 171 -16.38 11.88 -18.30
CA ALA A 171 -15.58 11.93 -19.52
C ALA A 171 -15.74 10.63 -20.32
N GLY A 172 -15.87 10.73 -21.64
CA GLY A 172 -15.93 9.56 -22.51
C GLY A 172 -14.58 8.85 -22.57
N TRP A 173 -14.55 7.53 -22.40
CA TRP A 173 -13.31 6.76 -22.54
C TRP A 173 -12.64 7.03 -23.90
N ARG A 174 -11.32 7.25 -23.87
CA ARG A 174 -10.48 7.68 -25.02
C ARG A 174 -10.78 9.09 -25.56
N ASP A 175 -11.47 9.94 -24.81
CA ASP A 175 -11.45 11.39 -25.05
C ASP A 175 -10.09 11.96 -24.59
N GLU A 176 -9.10 11.91 -25.48
CA GLU A 176 -7.74 12.44 -25.28
C GLU A 176 -7.70 13.97 -25.00
N ALA A 177 -8.84 14.69 -25.09
CA ALA A 177 -8.94 16.10 -24.69
C ALA A 177 -9.52 16.29 -23.27
N ALA A 178 -10.24 15.29 -22.74
CA ALA A 178 -10.84 15.31 -21.40
C ALA A 178 -10.06 14.47 -20.37
N ILE A 179 -9.32 13.45 -20.82
CA ILE A 179 -8.54 12.54 -19.96
C ILE A 179 -7.07 12.96 -19.98
N ALA A 180 -6.52 13.26 -18.80
CA ALA A 180 -5.10 13.46 -18.60
C ALA A 180 -4.42 12.10 -18.49
N TYR A 181 -3.78 11.66 -19.56
CA TYR A 181 -3.10 10.37 -19.65
C TYR A 181 -1.58 10.44 -19.39
N SER A 182 -1.02 9.35 -18.87
CA SER A 182 0.40 9.04 -18.95
C SER A 182 0.83 8.80 -20.40
N GLY A 183 2.14 8.69 -20.63
CA GLY A 183 2.65 8.02 -21.82
C GLY A 183 2.21 6.55 -21.87
N TRP A 184 2.29 5.93 -23.05
CA TRP A 184 2.19 4.48 -23.18
C TRP A 184 3.49 3.84 -22.67
N PHE A 185 3.38 3.06 -21.61
CA PHE A 185 4.46 2.20 -21.13
C PHE A 185 4.52 0.93 -22.00
N ALA A 186 5.74 0.49 -22.33
CA ALA A 186 5.97 -0.83 -22.91
C ALA A 186 5.96 -1.88 -21.79
N SER A 187 5.36 -3.03 -22.05
CA SER A 187 5.26 -4.11 -21.06
C SER A 187 6.54 -4.95 -20.94
N THR A 188 6.82 -5.41 -19.72
CA THR A 188 7.69 -6.56 -19.47
C THR A 188 6.86 -7.84 -19.60
N TYR A 189 7.21 -8.72 -20.53
CA TYR A 189 6.51 -10.00 -20.73
C TYR A 189 6.88 -11.03 -19.68
N ALA A 190 5.92 -11.91 -19.36
CA ALA A 190 6.07 -12.99 -18.37
C ALA A 190 6.53 -12.52 -16.96
N GLY A 191 6.17 -11.28 -16.60
CA GLY A 191 6.43 -10.69 -15.30
C GLY A 191 5.53 -9.49 -15.03
N TYR A 192 5.50 -9.05 -13.77
CA TYR A 192 4.83 -7.80 -13.37
C TYR A 192 5.67 -6.58 -13.76
N GLY A 193 5.07 -5.65 -14.50
CA GLY A 193 5.45 -4.24 -14.47
C GLY A 193 4.66 -3.52 -13.38
N ILE A 194 5.30 -2.58 -12.68
CA ILE A 194 4.61 -1.65 -11.77
C ILE A 194 4.51 -0.32 -12.51
N PHE A 195 3.32 0.01 -13.00
CA PHE A 195 3.09 1.25 -13.74
C PHE A 195 2.57 2.31 -12.78
N SER A 196 3.07 3.55 -12.89
CA SER A 196 2.63 4.64 -12.03
C SER A 196 2.41 5.95 -12.80
N TYR A 197 1.50 6.78 -12.31
CA TYR A 197 1.16 8.06 -12.95
C TYR A 197 0.64 9.06 -11.92
N GLU A 198 1.26 10.23 -11.90
CA GLU A 198 0.84 11.35 -11.07
C GLU A 198 -0.14 12.26 -11.84
N PHE A 199 -1.24 12.65 -11.19
CA PHE A 199 -2.16 13.67 -11.70
C PHE A 199 -2.55 14.67 -10.62
N THR A 200 -2.87 15.90 -11.03
CA THR A 200 -3.50 16.89 -10.15
C THR A 200 -5.02 16.75 -10.22
N ALA A 201 -5.69 16.62 -9.07
CA ALA A 201 -7.14 16.52 -9.04
C ALA A 201 -7.81 17.83 -9.50
N THR A 202 -8.60 17.78 -10.56
CA THR A 202 -9.33 18.94 -11.10
C THR A 202 -10.73 19.12 -10.50
N GLN A 203 -11.26 18.07 -9.87
CA GLN A 203 -12.58 17.99 -9.25
C GLN A 203 -12.46 17.12 -7.99
N SER A 204 -13.44 17.21 -7.07
CA SER A 204 -13.49 16.33 -5.89
C SER A 204 -13.84 14.89 -6.23
N ASP A 205 -14.53 14.70 -7.37
CA ASP A 205 -14.89 13.40 -7.89
C ASP A 205 -14.26 13.28 -9.28
N MET A 206 -13.51 12.21 -9.53
CA MET A 206 -12.79 11.98 -10.79
C MET A 206 -12.83 10.51 -11.19
N THR A 207 -12.77 10.24 -12.49
CA THR A 207 -12.58 8.88 -13.00
C THR A 207 -11.09 8.62 -13.17
N VAL A 208 -10.58 7.53 -12.60
CA VAL A 208 -9.20 7.05 -12.80
C VAL A 208 -9.22 5.82 -13.70
N TRP A 209 -8.26 5.75 -14.62
CA TRP A 209 -8.23 4.82 -15.75
C TRP A 209 -6.95 3.97 -15.73
N ILE A 210 -7.09 2.67 -15.94
CA ILE A 210 -6.00 1.73 -16.21
C ILE A 210 -6.27 1.09 -17.58
N GLU A 211 -5.50 1.49 -18.59
CA GLU A 211 -5.63 1.02 -19.97
C GLU A 211 -4.59 -0.04 -20.32
N VAL A 212 -5.01 -1.07 -21.05
CA VAL A 212 -4.14 -2.12 -21.59
C VAL A 212 -4.44 -2.35 -23.07
N LYS A 213 -3.40 -2.61 -23.87
CA LYS A 213 -3.59 -3.01 -25.28
C LYS A 213 -2.55 -4.02 -25.76
N GLY A 214 -3.04 -5.03 -26.46
CA GLY A 214 -2.25 -5.92 -27.30
C GLY A 214 -2.30 -5.42 -28.74
N THR A 215 -1.19 -4.96 -29.31
CA THR A 215 -1.16 -4.34 -30.65
C THR A 215 -1.05 -5.35 -31.79
N TYR A 216 -0.59 -6.58 -31.50
CA TYR A 216 -0.33 -7.65 -32.46
C TYR A 216 -1.24 -8.87 -32.19
N PRO A 217 -1.69 -9.64 -33.20
CA PRO A 217 -2.56 -10.82 -33.02
C PRO A 217 -1.81 -12.07 -32.49
N HIS A 218 -1.24 -12.01 -31.29
CA HIS A 218 -0.62 -13.17 -30.62
C HIS A 218 -1.62 -14.25 -30.23
N SER A 219 -1.13 -15.47 -30.02
CA SER A 219 -1.96 -16.60 -29.56
C SER A 219 -2.71 -16.30 -28.26
N ASN A 220 -2.08 -15.52 -27.38
CA ASN A 220 -2.71 -14.90 -26.22
C ASN A 220 -2.16 -13.47 -26.08
N ASN A 221 -3.03 -12.46 -26.17
CA ASN A 221 -2.76 -11.14 -25.63
C ASN A 221 -3.40 -11.07 -24.24
N GLY A 222 -2.66 -11.32 -23.17
CA GLY A 222 -3.18 -11.33 -21.80
C GLY A 222 -2.51 -10.30 -20.91
N PHE A 223 -3.30 -9.68 -20.03
CA PHE A 223 -2.84 -8.86 -18.91
C PHE A 223 -3.55 -9.35 -17.64
N PHE A 224 -2.80 -9.60 -16.58
CA PHE A 224 -3.36 -9.75 -15.23
C PHE A 224 -3.10 -8.46 -14.46
N ILE A 225 -4.12 -7.99 -13.75
CA ILE A 225 -4.08 -6.79 -12.92
C ILE A 225 -4.47 -7.23 -11.52
N ASP A 226 -3.74 -6.76 -10.51
CA ASP A 226 -4.02 -7.01 -9.10
C ASP A 226 -3.31 -5.96 -8.21
N THR A 227 -3.80 -5.72 -7.00
CA THR A 227 -3.26 -4.77 -5.99
C THR A 227 -3.10 -3.34 -6.52
N VAL A 228 -4.13 -2.78 -7.14
CA VAL A 228 -4.08 -1.41 -7.71
C VAL A 228 -4.24 -0.35 -6.61
N GLY A 229 -3.51 0.76 -6.75
CA GLY A 229 -3.42 1.80 -5.72
C GLY A 229 -3.74 3.19 -6.24
N LEU A 230 -4.48 3.97 -5.46
CA LEU A 230 -4.59 5.42 -5.60
C LEU A 230 -4.25 6.06 -4.27
N TYR A 231 -3.21 6.90 -4.26
CA TYR A 231 -2.71 7.54 -3.03
C TYR A 231 -2.66 9.05 -3.21
N ALA A 232 -2.98 9.79 -2.15
CA ALA A 232 -2.78 11.23 -2.14
C ALA A 232 -1.29 11.56 -1.98
N LEU A 233 -0.83 12.62 -2.62
CA LEU A 233 0.54 13.10 -2.48
C LEU A 233 0.58 14.37 -1.62
N ASP A 234 1.64 14.52 -0.84
CA ASP A 234 1.85 15.63 0.10
C ASP A 234 2.39 16.87 -0.61
N SER A 235 1.51 17.56 -1.31
CA SER A 235 1.72 18.94 -1.73
C SER A 235 0.42 19.76 -1.71
N VAL A 236 0.36 20.72 -0.79
CA VAL A 236 -0.64 21.80 -0.79
C VAL A 236 0.07 23.15 -0.69
N SER A 237 0.55 23.64 -1.84
CA SER A 237 0.88 25.06 -2.01
C SER A 237 -0.39 25.86 -2.28
N ALA A 238 -1.09 26.23 -1.21
CA ALA A 238 -2.33 26.98 -1.30
C ALA A 238 -2.11 28.38 -1.94
N VAL A 239 -2.53 28.53 -3.20
CA VAL A 239 -2.74 29.87 -3.79
C VAL A 239 -3.99 30.46 -3.12
N THR A 240 -3.75 31.30 -2.11
CA THR A 240 -4.80 32.04 -1.42
C THR A 240 -5.54 32.95 -2.38
N ASN A 241 -6.84 32.71 -2.56
CA ASN A 241 -7.74 33.62 -3.26
C ASN A 241 -8.77 34.18 -2.27
N PRO A 242 -8.68 35.46 -1.85
CA PRO A 242 -9.55 36.01 -0.82
C PRO A 242 -10.88 36.50 -1.43
N GLY A 243 -11.95 35.73 -1.25
CA GLY A 243 -13.33 36.23 -1.37
C GLY A 243 -14.31 35.27 -2.04
N GLY A 244 -15.24 34.74 -1.25
CA GLY A 244 -16.34 33.92 -1.76
C GLY A 244 -16.93 33.03 -0.67
N GLY A 245 -17.70 33.61 0.25
CA GLY A 245 -18.33 32.83 1.33
C GLY A 245 -19.37 31.84 0.80
N SER A 246 -19.16 30.55 1.06
CA SER A 246 -20.16 29.50 0.93
C SER A 246 -20.07 28.58 2.14
N THR A 247 -21.19 28.40 2.85
CA THR A 247 -21.28 27.56 4.04
C THR A 247 -21.52 26.10 3.64
N ALA A 248 -20.47 25.28 3.66
CA ALA A 248 -20.61 23.83 3.61
C ALA A 248 -21.08 23.28 4.99
N PRO A 249 -21.87 22.19 5.05
CA PRO A 249 -22.28 21.59 6.32
C PRO A 249 -21.11 20.89 7.02
N VAL A 250 -21.09 20.96 8.35
CA VAL A 250 -20.14 20.19 9.17
C VAL A 250 -20.54 18.71 9.15
N VAL A 251 -19.72 17.87 8.55
CA VAL A 251 -19.81 16.40 8.70
C VAL A 251 -19.10 16.01 10.01
N PRO A 252 -19.68 15.13 10.86
CA PRO A 252 -19.01 14.67 12.07
C PRO A 252 -17.74 13.87 11.74
N ALA A 253 -16.69 14.02 12.55
CA ALA A 253 -15.49 13.20 12.43
C ALA A 253 -15.81 11.70 12.65
N GLY A 254 -15.33 10.85 11.73
CA GLY A 254 -15.36 9.40 11.91
C GLY A 254 -14.40 8.94 13.03
N PRO A 255 -14.54 7.70 13.51
CA PRO A 255 -13.71 7.17 14.59
C PRO A 255 -12.24 7.05 14.16
N THR A 256 -11.33 7.59 14.98
CA THR A 256 -9.88 7.40 14.83
C THR A 256 -9.51 5.96 15.20
N SER A 257 -8.74 5.28 14.34
CA SER A 257 -8.16 3.98 14.67
C SER A 257 -7.19 4.11 15.85
N THR A 258 -7.30 3.19 16.81
CA THR A 258 -6.40 3.14 17.97
C THR A 258 -5.31 2.10 17.68
N PRO A 259 -4.00 2.43 17.79
CA PRO A 259 -2.94 1.47 17.53
C PRO A 259 -3.01 0.31 18.53
N LEU A 260 -2.92 -0.93 18.03
CA LEU A 260 -2.92 -2.14 18.87
C LEU A 260 -1.67 -2.17 19.77
N PRO A 261 -1.79 -2.69 21.01
CA PRO A 261 -0.65 -2.84 21.91
C PRO A 261 0.34 -3.89 21.38
N PRO A 262 1.66 -3.75 21.67
CA PRO A 262 2.65 -4.71 21.23
C PRO A 262 2.42 -6.11 21.85
N PRO A 263 2.72 -7.19 21.11
CA PRO A 263 2.44 -8.56 21.53
C PRO A 263 3.27 -8.94 22.76
N THR A 264 2.60 -9.41 23.81
CA THR A 264 3.23 -9.82 25.07
C THR A 264 3.48 -11.34 25.07
N PRO A 265 4.71 -11.83 25.32
CA PRO A 265 5.00 -13.25 25.38
C PRO A 265 4.23 -13.98 26.50
N ARG A 266 3.86 -15.23 26.25
CA ARG A 266 3.29 -16.14 27.27
C ARG A 266 4.37 -16.60 28.27
N PRO A 267 3.99 -17.15 29.45
CA PRO A 267 4.95 -17.57 30.49
C PRO A 267 5.97 -18.63 30.06
N ASP A 268 5.70 -19.38 28.98
CA ASP A 268 6.57 -20.37 28.33
C ASP A 268 7.50 -19.76 27.25
N GLY A 269 7.45 -18.43 27.08
CA GLY A 269 8.17 -17.69 26.05
C GLY A 269 7.52 -17.77 24.67
N ALA A 270 6.39 -18.46 24.51
CA ALA A 270 5.70 -18.54 23.23
C ALA A 270 5.01 -17.22 22.88
N ILE A 271 4.98 -16.90 21.58
CA ILE A 271 4.27 -15.73 21.06
C ILE A 271 3.22 -16.23 20.08
N TYR A 272 1.98 -15.85 20.34
CA TYR A 272 0.85 -16.09 19.47
C TYR A 272 0.32 -14.75 18.96
N HIS A 273 -0.14 -14.74 17.72
CA HIS A 273 -0.85 -13.64 17.10
C HIS A 273 -2.29 -14.07 16.86
N THR A 274 -3.27 -13.28 17.30
CA THR A 274 -4.67 -13.48 16.93
C THR A 274 -4.98 -12.62 15.72
N VAL A 275 -5.28 -13.27 14.59
CA VAL A 275 -5.55 -12.64 13.29
C VAL A 275 -6.72 -11.67 13.40
N GLN A 276 -6.51 -10.41 13.01
CA GLN A 276 -7.56 -9.39 12.90
C GLN A 276 -8.13 -9.33 11.48
N GLY A 277 -9.20 -8.56 11.29
CA GLY A 277 -9.51 -8.05 9.95
C GLY A 277 -8.34 -7.18 9.48
N ASP A 278 -7.98 -7.27 8.20
CA ASP A 278 -6.84 -6.63 7.54
C ASP A 278 -5.46 -7.30 7.77
N ASP A 279 -5.34 -8.33 8.63
CA ASP A 279 -4.12 -9.12 8.74
C ASP A 279 -3.99 -10.13 7.59
N THR A 280 -2.85 -10.10 6.88
CA THR A 280 -2.42 -11.15 5.94
C THR A 280 -1.19 -11.88 6.48
N LEU A 281 -0.93 -13.12 6.02
CA LEU A 281 0.30 -13.83 6.42
C LEU A 281 1.57 -13.03 6.10
N TRP A 282 1.55 -12.19 5.06
CA TRP A 282 2.66 -11.29 4.74
C TRP A 282 2.76 -10.12 5.73
N VAL A 283 1.66 -9.45 6.06
CA VAL A 283 1.63 -8.36 7.07
C VAL A 283 2.08 -8.89 8.44
N ILE A 284 1.64 -10.09 8.84
CA ILE A 284 2.08 -10.77 10.06
C ILE A 284 3.58 -11.12 9.98
N ALA A 285 4.06 -11.63 8.84
CA ALA A 285 5.49 -11.90 8.64
C ALA A 285 6.35 -10.63 8.78
N VAL A 286 5.93 -9.52 8.16
CA VAL A 286 6.57 -8.20 8.33
C VAL A 286 6.54 -7.74 9.79
N GLN A 287 5.39 -7.89 10.48
CA GLN A 287 5.21 -7.50 11.87
C GLN A 287 6.12 -8.27 12.84
N TYR A 288 6.31 -9.58 12.62
CA TYR A 288 7.03 -10.45 13.56
C TYR A 288 8.45 -10.88 13.14
N ALA A 289 8.89 -10.56 11.92
CA ALA A 289 10.25 -10.84 11.43
C ALA A 289 11.35 -10.48 12.44
N SER A 290 11.27 -9.27 13.02
CA SER A 290 12.20 -8.78 14.04
C SER A 290 12.20 -9.61 15.33
N VAL A 291 11.02 -10.02 15.80
CA VAL A 291 10.81 -10.86 16.99
C VAL A 291 11.31 -12.29 16.76
N MET A 292 11.22 -12.78 15.53
CA MET A 292 11.73 -14.09 15.10
C MET A 292 13.23 -14.06 14.74
N ASN A 293 13.86 -12.87 14.69
CA ASN A 293 15.24 -12.65 14.28
C ASN A 293 15.54 -13.20 12.86
N MET A 294 14.69 -12.83 11.90
CA MET A 294 14.81 -13.15 10.47
C MET A 294 14.20 -12.04 9.61
N THR A 295 14.32 -12.11 8.29
CA THR A 295 13.65 -11.18 7.35
C THR A 295 12.16 -11.52 7.17
N PRO A 296 11.29 -10.60 6.69
CA PRO A 296 9.90 -10.92 6.35
C PRO A 296 9.75 -12.08 5.36
N GLU A 297 10.65 -12.16 4.38
CA GLU A 297 10.73 -13.21 3.37
C GLU A 297 11.07 -14.59 3.98
N GLU A 298 11.83 -14.62 5.08
CA GLU A 298 12.12 -15.83 5.86
C GLU A 298 11.04 -16.11 6.92
N ALA A 299 10.42 -15.07 7.47
CA ALA A 299 9.36 -15.15 8.48
C ALA A 299 8.07 -15.74 7.90
N LEU A 300 7.67 -15.37 6.68
CA LEU A 300 6.47 -15.90 6.02
C LEU A 300 6.45 -17.44 5.96
N PRO A 301 7.42 -18.12 5.31
CA PRO A 301 7.43 -19.58 5.25
C PRO A 301 7.64 -20.22 6.63
N ARG A 302 8.30 -19.53 7.57
CA ARG A 302 8.51 -20.05 8.93
C ARG A 302 7.25 -19.99 9.80
N ILE A 303 6.48 -18.91 9.73
CA ILE A 303 5.16 -18.79 10.38
C ILE A 303 4.20 -19.81 9.77
N GLN A 304 4.24 -20.01 8.45
CA GLN A 304 3.48 -21.07 7.81
C GLN A 304 3.85 -22.45 8.38
N GLU A 305 5.14 -22.81 8.41
CA GLU A 305 5.62 -24.10 8.95
C GLU A 305 5.18 -24.35 10.39
N LEU A 306 5.28 -23.33 11.26
CA LEU A 306 4.86 -23.40 12.67
C LEU A 306 3.35 -23.66 12.86
N ASN A 307 2.53 -23.39 11.85
CA ASN A 307 1.07 -23.47 11.91
C ASN A 307 0.47 -24.57 11.00
N ASN A 308 1.27 -25.60 10.66
CA ASN A 308 0.92 -26.68 9.72
C ASN A 308 0.73 -26.24 8.26
N ASN A 309 1.48 -25.23 7.81
CA ASN A 309 1.42 -24.64 6.47
C ASN A 309 0.00 -24.22 6.04
N PRO A 310 -0.64 -23.31 6.78
CA PRO A 310 -1.96 -22.80 6.43
C PRO A 310 -1.85 -21.96 5.16
N ALA A 311 -2.61 -22.32 4.12
CA ALA A 311 -2.71 -21.53 2.89
C ALA A 311 -3.47 -20.20 3.12
N PHE A 312 -4.34 -20.17 4.13
CA PHE A 312 -5.19 -19.02 4.47
C PHE A 312 -5.27 -18.87 6.00
N ILE A 313 -5.59 -17.66 6.44
CA ILE A 313 -5.80 -17.33 7.85
C ILE A 313 -7.19 -16.68 8.02
N SER A 314 -7.86 -16.96 9.14
CA SER A 314 -9.20 -16.45 9.44
C SER A 314 -9.17 -15.49 10.62
N VAL A 315 -9.99 -14.44 10.60
CA VAL A 315 -10.12 -13.51 11.75
C VAL A 315 -10.48 -14.30 13.02
N GLY A 316 -9.75 -14.05 14.11
CA GLY A 316 -9.83 -14.78 15.37
C GLY A 316 -8.99 -16.06 15.47
N GLN A 317 -8.32 -16.47 14.39
CA GLN A 317 -7.36 -17.58 14.41
C GLN A 317 -6.12 -17.20 15.21
N GLU A 318 -5.65 -18.08 16.10
CA GLU A 318 -4.34 -17.94 16.73
C GLU A 318 -3.27 -18.59 15.85
N LEU A 319 -2.24 -17.82 15.49
CA LEU A 319 -1.03 -18.29 14.85
C LEU A 319 0.11 -18.35 15.86
N LEU A 320 0.81 -19.48 15.93
CA LEU A 320 2.08 -19.60 16.63
C LEU A 320 3.17 -18.85 15.83
N ILE A 321 3.71 -17.79 16.42
CA ILE A 321 4.79 -16.99 15.81
C ILE A 321 6.15 -17.45 16.35
N VAL A 322 6.26 -17.61 17.67
CA VAL A 322 7.48 -18.09 18.33
C VAL A 322 7.12 -19.31 19.19
N PRO A 323 7.75 -20.49 18.97
CA PRO A 323 7.50 -21.68 19.77
C PRO A 323 8.00 -21.51 21.22
N PRO A 324 7.42 -22.25 22.18
CA PRO A 324 7.89 -22.28 23.57
C PRO A 324 9.40 -22.57 23.65
N GLN A 325 10.10 -21.92 24.58
CA GLN A 325 11.54 -22.13 24.76
C GLN A 325 11.78 -23.28 25.76
N GLU A 326 12.35 -24.40 25.33
CA GLU A 326 12.56 -25.60 26.17
C GLU A 326 13.52 -25.43 27.37
N ASN A 327 14.00 -24.23 27.67
CA ASN A 327 14.96 -23.98 28.75
C ASN A 327 14.58 -22.82 29.68
N VAL A 328 13.30 -22.41 29.73
CA VAL A 328 12.81 -21.64 30.87
C VAL A 328 12.70 -22.60 32.06
N THR A 329 13.77 -22.69 32.88
CA THR A 329 13.63 -23.26 34.22
C THR A 329 12.49 -22.50 34.90
N PRO A 330 11.36 -23.14 35.26
CA PRO A 330 10.27 -22.39 35.86
C PRO A 330 10.77 -21.74 37.15
N PRO A 331 10.35 -20.50 37.46
CA PRO A 331 10.55 -19.99 38.81
C PRO A 331 9.93 -21.02 39.77
N VAL A 332 10.62 -21.33 40.86
CA VAL A 332 10.12 -22.25 41.88
C VAL A 332 8.82 -21.65 42.42
N VAL A 333 7.69 -22.18 41.92
CA VAL A 333 6.37 -21.85 42.44
C VAL A 333 6.29 -22.52 43.80
N GLU A 334 6.27 -21.70 44.85
CA GLU A 334 6.02 -22.17 46.19
C GLU A 334 4.62 -22.78 46.24
N GLU A 335 4.53 -24.03 46.69
CA GLU A 335 3.40 -24.92 46.45
C GLU A 335 2.16 -24.49 47.27
N ALA A 336 1.23 -23.79 46.62
CA ALA A 336 -0.15 -23.68 47.07
C ALA A 336 -0.99 -24.78 46.41
N THR A 337 -1.19 -25.87 47.14
CA THR A 337 -1.87 -27.10 46.71
C THR A 337 -3.29 -26.82 46.17
N PRO A 338 -3.70 -27.42 45.03
CA PRO A 338 -5.05 -27.27 44.48
C PRO A 338 -6.05 -28.25 45.09
N GLU A 339 -7.33 -27.87 45.13
CA GLU A 339 -8.45 -28.81 45.23
C GLU A 339 -9.45 -28.53 44.10
N ALA A 340 -10.07 -29.60 43.58
CA ALA A 340 -10.55 -29.64 42.20
C ALA A 340 -12.08 -29.66 42.02
N THR A 341 -12.47 -29.27 40.80
CA THR A 341 -13.71 -29.59 40.05
C THR A 341 -14.13 -31.08 40.22
N PRO A 342 -15.42 -31.43 40.22
CA PRO A 342 -16.22 -31.70 38.99
C PRO A 342 -17.54 -30.89 38.96
N GLU A 343 -18.18 -30.50 37.85
CA GLU A 343 -18.58 -31.14 36.58
C GLU A 343 -20.02 -31.73 36.55
N ALA A 344 -20.84 -31.17 35.65
CA ALA A 344 -22.02 -31.68 34.92
C ALA A 344 -23.20 -32.47 35.58
N THR A 345 -24.39 -31.83 35.50
CA THR A 345 -25.64 -32.36 34.88
C THR A 345 -26.54 -33.43 35.58
N ALA A 346 -27.86 -33.19 35.47
CA ALA A 346 -29.03 -34.08 35.62
C ALA A 346 -29.81 -34.19 36.97
N GLU A 347 -30.95 -33.48 37.00
CA GLU A 347 -32.32 -33.98 37.31
C GLU A 347 -32.78 -34.36 38.75
N SER A 348 -34.01 -33.92 39.04
CA SER A 348 -35.02 -34.41 40.01
C SER A 348 -35.13 -33.83 41.45
N GLU A 349 -36.35 -33.36 41.72
CA GLU A 349 -37.16 -33.45 42.94
C GLU A 349 -36.70 -32.91 44.33
N SER A 350 -37.39 -31.82 44.73
CA SER A 350 -38.40 -31.83 45.82
C SER A 350 -38.10 -31.15 47.19
N THR A 351 -39.00 -30.23 47.54
CA THR A 351 -39.55 -29.87 48.88
C THR A 351 -38.72 -29.15 49.97
N GLY A 352 -39.37 -28.16 50.62
CA GLY A 352 -38.93 -27.42 51.81
C GLY A 352 -38.55 -25.96 51.46
N THR A 353 -39.28 -24.87 51.78
CA THR A 353 -40.15 -24.56 52.94
C THR A 353 -39.33 -24.63 54.24
N GLU A 354 -39.15 -23.60 55.08
CA GLU A 354 -39.83 -22.31 55.37
C GLU A 354 -38.75 -21.28 55.84
N GLU A 355 -38.85 -19.98 55.56
CA GLU A 355 -39.38 -18.89 56.44
C GLU A 355 -38.53 -18.54 57.70
N GLY A 356 -38.39 -17.22 58.00
CA GLY A 356 -37.67 -16.69 59.17
C GLY A 356 -36.61 -15.64 58.78
N THR A 357 -36.90 -14.36 58.49
CA THR A 357 -37.55 -13.29 59.30
C THR A 357 -36.61 -12.61 60.30
N ALA A 358 -36.48 -11.28 60.13
CA ALA A 358 -35.90 -10.29 61.08
C ALA A 358 -34.36 -10.38 61.33
N GLU A 359 -33.65 -9.33 61.78
CA GLU A 359 -34.09 -7.97 62.12
C GLU A 359 -32.97 -6.92 61.87
N SER A 360 -33.39 -5.66 61.78
CA SER A 360 -32.67 -4.41 62.07
C SER A 360 -31.33 -4.51 62.83
N THR A 361 -30.32 -3.76 62.37
CA THR A 361 -29.80 -2.59 63.12
C THR A 361 -28.81 -1.77 62.28
N GLY A 362 -29.05 -0.46 62.16
CA GLY A 362 -27.97 0.52 61.95
C GLY A 362 -27.33 0.93 63.29
N PRO A 363 -26.63 2.07 63.39
CA PRO A 363 -26.39 3.12 62.39
C PRO A 363 -24.90 3.04 61.92
N ASP A 364 -24.07 4.07 61.64
CA ASP A 364 -24.20 5.51 61.84
C ASP A 364 -23.29 6.36 60.91
N THR A 365 -23.54 7.67 61.04
CA THR A 365 -22.88 8.91 60.59
C THR A 365 -21.37 9.01 60.96
N SER A 366 -20.56 9.98 60.51
CA SER A 366 -20.87 11.39 60.23
C SER A 366 -19.82 12.10 59.35
N ALA A 367 -20.24 13.32 58.95
CA ALA A 367 -19.61 14.41 58.21
C ALA A 367 -18.31 14.99 58.87
N ALA A 368 -17.66 16.07 58.43
CA ALA A 368 -18.05 17.17 57.52
C ALA A 368 -16.83 17.98 56.99
N LEU A 369 -17.07 18.76 55.92
CA LEU A 369 -16.66 20.16 55.68
C LEU A 369 -15.35 20.73 56.30
N ALA A 370 -14.52 21.38 55.47
CA ALA A 370 -14.32 22.85 55.53
C ALA A 370 -13.37 23.41 54.44
N SER A 371 -13.68 24.60 53.93
CA SER A 371 -12.74 25.55 53.30
C SER A 371 -12.37 26.63 54.34
N PRO A 372 -11.25 27.35 54.18
CA PRO A 372 -11.41 28.79 53.88
C PRO A 372 -10.33 29.41 52.95
N GLU A 373 -10.50 30.70 52.68
CA GLU A 373 -9.74 31.55 51.75
C GLU A 373 -8.45 32.16 52.32
N GLY A 374 -7.51 32.51 51.43
CA GLY A 374 -6.94 33.88 51.36
C GLY A 374 -5.68 34.24 52.17
N GLY A 375 -4.71 34.87 51.51
CA GLY A 375 -3.61 35.62 52.16
C GLY A 375 -2.36 35.79 51.29
N ALA A 376 -1.93 37.03 51.05
CA ALA A 376 -0.80 37.37 50.17
C ALA A 376 0.58 37.33 50.87
N GLY A 377 1.65 37.16 50.08
CA GLY A 377 3.04 37.34 50.48
C GLY A 377 3.92 37.64 49.27
N ASP A 378 4.67 38.73 49.34
CA ASP A 378 5.57 39.26 48.30
C ASP A 378 7.02 38.89 48.65
N GLU A 379 7.73 38.16 47.80
CA GLU A 379 9.18 37.97 47.93
C GLU A 379 9.86 37.74 46.56
N ALA A 380 10.95 38.46 46.31
CA ALA A 380 11.58 38.55 45.00
C ALA A 380 12.55 37.39 44.70
N ALA A 381 12.49 36.85 43.49
CA ALA A 381 13.42 35.84 42.97
C ALA A 381 14.24 36.37 41.77
N ALA A 382 15.39 35.73 41.53
CA ALA A 382 16.43 36.13 40.59
C ALA A 382 16.01 36.02 39.10
N PRO A 383 16.70 36.71 38.16
CA PRO A 383 16.39 36.60 36.73
C PRO A 383 16.71 35.20 36.18
N GLU A 384 15.74 34.58 35.53
CA GLU A 384 15.92 33.34 34.78
C GLU A 384 16.75 33.56 33.50
N PRO A 385 17.51 32.54 33.03
CA PRO A 385 18.28 32.65 31.80
C PRO A 385 17.36 32.68 30.59
N THR A 386 17.60 33.64 29.68
CA THR A 386 16.89 33.72 28.40
C THR A 386 17.16 32.45 27.59
N GLU A 387 16.15 31.61 27.41
CA GLU A 387 16.28 30.37 26.66
C GLU A 387 16.50 30.68 25.16
N ALA A 388 17.58 30.13 24.61
CA ALA A 388 17.90 30.33 23.19
C ALA A 388 17.01 29.42 22.36
N VAL A 389 16.27 30.00 21.40
CA VAL A 389 15.45 29.23 20.45
C VAL A 389 16.36 28.35 19.59
N ILE A 390 16.41 27.07 19.90
CA ILE A 390 17.12 26.07 19.09
C ILE A 390 16.30 25.87 17.80
N ALA A 391 16.91 26.08 16.65
CA ALA A 391 16.28 25.75 15.38
C ALA A 391 16.05 24.23 15.30
N PRO A 392 14.89 23.75 14.83
CA PRO A 392 14.61 22.33 14.78
C PRO A 392 15.64 21.61 13.89
N VAL A 393 16.27 20.58 14.43
CA VAL A 393 17.12 19.67 13.67
C VAL A 393 16.22 18.75 12.85
N THR A 394 16.21 18.94 11.53
CA THR A 394 15.54 18.06 10.58
C THR A 394 16.38 16.81 10.38
N ASN A 395 15.88 15.64 10.78
CA ASN A 395 16.54 14.38 10.44
C ASN A 395 16.23 14.01 8.98
N SER A 396 17.12 13.26 8.35
CA SER A 396 17.00 12.85 6.96
C SER A 396 17.49 11.42 6.75
N ILE A 397 16.78 10.63 5.93
CA ILE A 397 17.25 9.32 5.47
C ILE A 397 17.41 9.38 3.95
N CYS A 398 18.62 9.08 3.47
CA CYS A 398 18.92 9.07 2.04
C CYS A 398 19.02 7.64 1.52
N VAL A 399 18.38 7.40 0.38
CA VAL A 399 18.28 6.11 -0.32
C VAL A 399 18.92 6.22 -1.69
N SER A 400 19.34 5.09 -2.27
CA SER A 400 19.79 5.04 -3.66
C SER A 400 19.53 3.68 -4.26
N VAL A 401 19.00 3.66 -5.47
CA VAL A 401 18.83 2.42 -6.24
C VAL A 401 19.91 2.35 -7.31
N PHE A 402 20.71 1.27 -7.29
CA PHE A 402 21.84 1.08 -8.18
C PHE A 402 22.05 -0.40 -8.49
N ASN A 403 22.67 -0.68 -9.63
CA ASN A 403 23.10 -2.01 -10.02
C ASN A 403 24.40 -2.35 -9.30
N ASP A 404 24.29 -3.07 -8.18
CA ASP A 404 25.41 -3.62 -7.41
C ASP A 404 26.13 -4.75 -8.18
N GLY A 405 26.90 -4.35 -9.20
CA GLY A 405 27.64 -5.27 -10.06
C GLY A 405 28.85 -5.92 -9.39
N ASN A 406 29.19 -5.53 -8.15
CA ASN A 406 30.35 -6.03 -7.42
C ASN A 406 29.96 -6.89 -6.18
N GLY A 407 28.74 -6.73 -5.66
CA GLY A 407 28.15 -7.48 -4.55
C GLY A 407 28.44 -6.92 -3.15
N ASP A 408 28.95 -5.68 -3.03
CA ASP A 408 29.34 -5.05 -1.75
C ASP A 408 28.22 -4.24 -1.07
N LYS A 409 27.05 -4.13 -1.70
CA LYS A 409 25.85 -3.41 -1.23
C LYS A 409 26.07 -1.93 -0.93
N THR A 410 27.13 -1.33 -1.46
CA THR A 410 27.51 0.07 -1.22
C THR A 410 27.60 0.80 -2.56
N TYR A 411 26.91 1.93 -2.72
CA TYR A 411 26.96 2.63 -4.01
C TYR A 411 28.35 3.24 -4.29
N ASN A 412 29.08 2.65 -5.24
CA ASN A 412 30.38 3.13 -5.69
C ASN A 412 30.22 4.07 -6.89
N GLN A 413 30.13 5.37 -6.59
CA GLN A 413 29.96 6.44 -7.57
C GLN A 413 31.09 6.42 -8.63
N GLY A 414 30.71 6.13 -9.87
CA GLY A 414 31.60 6.09 -11.04
C GLY A 414 32.02 4.69 -11.52
N SER A 415 31.70 3.63 -10.76
CA SER A 415 31.82 2.23 -11.21
C SER A 415 30.47 1.51 -11.32
N GLU A 416 29.49 1.91 -10.51
CA GLU A 416 28.12 1.37 -10.58
C GLU A 416 27.15 2.35 -11.22
N THR A 417 26.08 1.80 -11.78
CA THR A 417 25.05 2.56 -12.50
C THR A 417 23.81 2.64 -11.63
N VAL A 418 23.35 3.86 -11.33
CA VAL A 418 22.06 4.12 -10.68
C VAL A 418 20.91 3.70 -11.59
N LEU A 419 19.84 3.19 -11.01
CA LEU A 419 18.68 2.63 -11.72
C LEU A 419 17.51 3.59 -11.64
N ALA A 420 16.77 3.74 -12.75
CA ALA A 420 15.49 4.43 -12.78
C ALA A 420 14.32 3.44 -12.56
N ASP A 421 13.13 3.99 -12.35
CA ASP A 421 11.84 3.32 -12.28
C ASP A 421 11.69 2.29 -11.13
N ALA A 422 12.54 2.36 -10.10
CA ALA A 422 12.44 1.52 -8.91
C ALA A 422 11.71 2.26 -7.79
N ALA A 423 10.60 1.71 -7.32
CA ALA A 423 9.86 2.22 -6.18
C ALA A 423 10.54 1.85 -4.86
N VAL A 424 10.70 2.85 -3.99
CA VAL A 424 11.28 2.79 -2.65
C VAL A 424 10.26 3.35 -1.67
N THR A 425 9.98 2.64 -0.58
CA THR A 425 8.91 3.00 0.36
C THR A 425 9.47 3.15 1.77
N LEU A 426 9.68 4.40 2.19
CA LEU A 426 10.05 4.68 3.58
C LEU A 426 8.82 4.48 4.47
N THR A 427 8.86 3.49 5.35
CA THR A 427 7.82 3.25 6.37
C THR A 427 8.32 3.50 7.79
N ARG A 428 7.40 3.81 8.70
CA ARG A 428 7.64 3.98 10.14
C ARG A 428 6.47 3.37 10.91
N GLY A 429 6.77 2.40 11.77
CA GLY A 429 5.72 1.66 12.50
C GLY A 429 4.67 1.03 11.57
N GLY A 430 5.08 0.53 10.40
CA GLY A 430 4.20 -0.07 9.39
C GLY A 430 3.43 0.90 8.51
N ASN A 431 3.45 2.21 8.80
CA ASN A 431 2.81 3.22 7.97
C ASN A 431 3.81 3.79 6.95
N THR A 432 3.39 3.97 5.70
CA THR A 432 4.15 4.73 4.71
C THR A 432 4.32 6.18 5.17
N VAL A 433 5.57 6.61 5.30
CA VAL A 433 5.96 8.01 5.61
C VAL A 433 6.26 8.77 4.33
N GLY A 434 6.82 8.07 3.34
CA GLY A 434 7.09 8.61 2.05
C GLY A 434 7.49 7.52 1.08
N THR A 435 7.40 7.85 -0.19
CA THR A 435 7.75 6.97 -1.29
C THR A 435 8.49 7.77 -2.33
N TYR A 436 9.37 7.09 -3.03
CA TYR A 436 10.20 7.66 -4.06
C TYR A 436 10.30 6.64 -5.20
N VAL A 437 10.17 7.10 -6.44
CA VAL A 437 10.50 6.29 -7.61
C VAL A 437 11.80 6.85 -8.16
N SER A 438 12.83 6.00 -8.26
CA SER A 438 14.14 6.44 -8.72
C SER A 438 14.09 6.98 -10.15
N ASP A 439 14.78 8.08 -10.41
CA ASP A 439 14.88 8.64 -11.78
C ASP A 439 16.16 8.20 -12.51
N GLY A 440 17.07 7.49 -11.82
CA GLY A 440 18.36 7.05 -12.34
C GLY A 440 19.34 8.18 -12.66
N VAL A 441 19.12 9.39 -12.15
CA VAL A 441 19.94 10.59 -12.42
C VAL A 441 20.21 11.41 -11.15
N SER A 442 19.21 11.59 -10.29
CA SER A 442 19.19 12.45 -9.11
C SER A 442 19.39 11.66 -7.80
N GLU A 443 20.27 10.67 -7.82
CA GLU A 443 20.59 9.84 -6.66
C GLU A 443 21.77 10.39 -5.83
N SER A 444 21.74 10.36 -4.50
CA SER A 444 20.71 9.79 -3.61
C SER A 444 19.50 10.70 -3.38
N HIS A 445 18.28 10.15 -3.42
CA HIS A 445 17.11 10.84 -2.86
C HIS A 445 17.14 10.83 -1.31
N CYS A 446 16.75 11.93 -0.67
CA CYS A 446 16.63 12.04 0.78
C CYS A 446 15.20 12.37 1.22
N PHE A 447 14.65 11.55 2.12
CA PHE A 447 13.46 11.85 2.89
C PHE A 447 13.87 12.78 4.05
N ASP A 448 13.51 14.06 3.95
CA ASP A 448 13.88 15.12 4.90
C ASP A 448 12.80 15.38 5.96
N SER A 449 13.16 16.15 6.99
CA SER A 449 12.26 16.58 8.08
C SER A 449 11.61 15.43 8.86
N LEU A 450 12.27 14.26 8.87
CA LEU A 450 11.83 13.09 9.60
C LEU A 450 11.86 13.35 11.11
N GLU A 451 10.79 12.97 11.80
CA GLU A 451 10.81 12.91 13.27
C GLU A 451 11.85 11.86 13.74
N PRO A 452 12.48 12.03 14.91
CA PRO A 452 13.43 11.05 15.43
C PRO A 452 12.74 9.71 15.71
N ASP A 453 12.97 8.70 14.86
CA ASP A 453 12.41 7.36 15.00
C ASP A 453 13.15 6.33 14.14
N THR A 454 12.71 5.07 14.18
CA THR A 454 13.15 3.99 13.29
C THR A 454 12.28 3.94 12.04
N TYR A 455 12.94 3.90 10.89
CA TYR A 455 12.30 3.79 9.57
C TYR A 455 12.83 2.55 8.84
N GLN A 456 12.04 2.02 7.92
CA GLN A 456 12.38 0.92 7.01
C GLN A 456 12.23 1.40 5.56
N VAL A 457 13.03 0.85 4.64
CA VAL A 457 13.18 1.27 3.22
C VAL A 457 12.88 0.09 2.31
#